data_AF-A0A0T6B812-F1
#
_entry.id   AF-A0A0T6B812-F1
#
_cell.length_a   1.000
_cell.length_b   1.000
_cell.length_c   1.000
_cell.angle_alpha   90.00
_cell.angle_beta   90.00
_cell.angle_gamma   90.00
#
_symmetry.space_group_name_H-M   'P 1'
#
loop_
_entity.id
_entity.type
_entity.pdbx_description
1 polymer ?
#
loop_
_entity_poly.entity_id
_entity_poly.type
_entity_poly.pdbx_seq_one_letter_code
_entity_poly.pdbx_strand_id
1 'polypeptide(L)'
;RYPLSRFVHRYIDGGKRGDRKISHMIAKLKKKRKYHRIVYNGFLYNISTTRTSDKRYYRCANKKNSGCLATAVLGQNASLDSLTILRPHNHPRDKTMEMKYNFEMELTKAVKNSNASIKNIYYALAEIQPEAARIVPYDQNLYNRLKRRRISSHDMFGEDYA
;
A
#
# COMPACT_ATOMS: atom_id res chain seq x y z
N ARG A 1 -5.25 29.51 -16.41
CA ARG A 1 -6.05 28.63 -17.30
C ARG A 1 -5.17 28.24 -18.48
N TYR A 2 -4.68 26.99 -18.53
CA TYR A 2 -4.03 26.44 -19.72
C TYR A 2 -4.97 25.39 -20.33
N PRO A 3 -5.33 25.50 -21.64
CA PRO A 3 -6.34 24.65 -22.25
C PRO A 3 -5.74 23.30 -22.71
N LEU A 4 -6.33 22.20 -22.22
CA LEU A 4 -6.07 20.82 -22.65
C LEU A 4 -6.81 20.51 -23.97
N SER A 5 -6.53 21.25 -25.04
CA SER A 5 -7.14 21.03 -26.35
C SER A 5 -6.06 20.72 -27.38
N ARG A 6 -5.52 19.50 -27.35
CA ARG A 6 -4.78 18.88 -28.47
C ARG A 6 -4.41 17.44 -28.12
N PHE A 7 -5.39 16.54 -28.02
CA PHE A 7 -5.19 15.10 -28.28
C PHE A 7 -6.52 14.33 -28.40
N VAL A 8 -7.56 14.98 -28.92
CA VAL A 8 -8.84 14.33 -29.23
C VAL A 8 -9.31 14.85 -30.59
N HIS A 9 -8.64 14.45 -31.67
CA HIS A 9 -9.22 14.58 -33.02
C HIS A 9 -8.44 13.73 -34.03
N ARG A 10 -8.69 12.42 -34.01
CA ARG A 10 -8.77 11.60 -35.22
C ARG A 10 -9.29 10.20 -34.86
N TYR A 11 -10.07 9.64 -35.77
CA TYR A 11 -10.73 8.32 -35.72
C TYR A 11 -12.10 8.29 -35.05
N ILE A 12 -13.01 9.12 -35.57
CA ILE A 12 -14.37 8.64 -35.85
C ILE A 12 -14.28 8.12 -37.29
N ASP A 13 -14.28 6.80 -37.45
CA ASP A 13 -14.85 6.07 -38.58
C ASP A 13 -14.39 4.61 -38.54
N GLY A 14 -15.35 3.69 -38.41
CA GLY A 14 -15.19 2.28 -38.78
C GLY A 14 -14.67 1.33 -37.69
N GLY A 15 -15.59 0.58 -37.08
CA GLY A 15 -15.33 -0.82 -36.72
C GLY A 15 -15.23 -1.14 -35.23
N LYS A 16 -16.21 -1.92 -34.75
CA LYS A 16 -16.46 -2.48 -33.41
C LYS A 16 -15.32 -3.34 -32.77
N ARG A 17 -14.06 -3.19 -33.20
CA ARG A 17 -12.87 -3.94 -32.71
C ARG A 17 -11.89 -3.08 -31.88
N GLY A 18 -11.94 -1.75 -31.98
CA GLY A 18 -11.07 -0.84 -31.21
C GLY A 18 -11.46 -0.72 -29.72
N ASP A 19 -12.76 -0.79 -29.44
CA ASP A 19 -13.32 -0.50 -28.11
C ASP A 19 -12.90 -1.50 -27.04
N ARG A 20 -12.71 -2.78 -27.41
CA ARG A 20 -12.27 -3.83 -26.47
C ARG A 20 -10.86 -3.60 -25.97
N LYS A 21 -9.95 -3.05 -26.79
CA LYS A 21 -8.57 -2.77 -26.37
C LYS A 21 -8.52 -1.58 -25.40
N ILE A 22 -9.32 -0.54 -25.65
CA ILE A 22 -9.40 0.65 -24.79
C ILE A 22 -10.08 0.31 -23.46
N SER A 23 -11.21 -0.42 -23.48
CA SER A 23 -11.88 -0.88 -22.26
C SER A 23 -11.03 -1.86 -21.45
N HIS A 24 -10.25 -2.74 -22.10
CA HIS A 24 -9.28 -3.61 -21.42
C HIS A 24 -8.11 -2.81 -20.81
N MET A 25 -7.62 -1.75 -21.47
CA MET A 25 -6.64 -0.82 -20.88
C MET A 25 -7.23 -0.06 -19.69
N ILE A 26 -8.45 0.46 -19.78
CA ILE A 26 -9.15 1.15 -18.69
C ILE A 26 -9.39 0.19 -17.51
N ALA A 27 -9.74 -1.07 -17.77
CA ALA A 27 -9.87 -2.11 -16.74
C ALA A 27 -8.53 -2.45 -16.07
N LYS A 28 -7.43 -2.49 -16.85
CA LYS A 28 -6.05 -2.64 -16.33
C LYS A 28 -5.63 -1.45 -15.46
N LEU A 29 -6.06 -0.24 -15.80
CA LEU A 29 -5.81 0.98 -15.02
C LEU A 29 -6.64 1.02 -13.72
N LYS A 30 -7.80 0.33 -13.68
CA LYS A 30 -8.76 0.37 -12.55
C LYS A 30 -8.56 -0.68 -11.45
N LYS A 31 -7.62 -1.61 -11.55
CA LYS A 31 -7.40 -2.61 -10.47
C LYS A 31 -5.96 -2.63 -9.96
N LYS A 32 -5.51 -1.49 -9.43
CA LYS A 32 -4.35 -1.50 -8.52
C LYS A 32 -4.75 -2.30 -7.28
N ARG A 33 -4.13 -3.46 -7.08
CA ARG A 33 -4.32 -4.28 -5.88
C ARG A 33 -4.08 -3.39 -4.66
N LYS A 34 -5.09 -3.23 -3.81
CA LYS A 34 -4.90 -2.61 -2.49
C LYS A 34 -3.86 -3.45 -1.76
N TYR A 35 -2.66 -2.90 -1.56
CA TYR A 35 -1.64 -3.54 -0.74
C TYR A 35 -2.03 -3.35 0.73
N HIS A 36 -3.01 -4.13 1.19
CA HIS A 36 -3.33 -4.24 2.61
C HIS A 36 -2.26 -5.12 3.25
N ARG A 37 -1.19 -4.48 3.71
CA ARG A 37 -0.27 -5.08 4.66
C ARG A 37 -0.81 -4.81 6.06
N ILE A 38 -0.60 -5.74 6.97
CA ILE A 38 -0.95 -5.59 8.38
C ILE A 38 0.24 -6.04 9.22
N VAL A 39 0.43 -5.40 10.36
CA VAL A 39 1.36 -5.86 11.40
C VAL A 39 0.51 -6.45 12.52
N TYR A 40 0.81 -7.67 12.93
CA TYR A 40 0.15 -8.33 14.05
C TYR A 40 1.18 -9.14 14.83
N ASN A 41 1.25 -8.93 16.16
CA ASN A 41 2.24 -9.55 17.06
C ASN A 41 3.70 -9.43 16.59
N GLY A 42 4.07 -8.29 16.00
CA GLY A 42 5.42 -8.03 15.47
C GLY A 42 5.75 -8.80 14.18
N PHE A 43 4.75 -9.38 13.52
CA PHE A 43 4.89 -10.01 12.22
C PHE A 43 4.14 -9.22 11.15
N LEU A 44 4.82 -8.99 10.02
CA LEU A 44 4.22 -8.34 8.86
C LEU A 44 3.54 -9.38 7.97
N TYR A 45 2.29 -9.12 7.59
CA TYR A 45 1.54 -9.96 6.67
C TYR A 45 1.15 -9.18 5.40
N ASN A 46 1.15 -9.87 4.28
CA ASN A 46 0.61 -9.41 3.00
C ASN A 46 -0.73 -10.09 2.73
N ILE A 47 -1.70 -9.34 2.20
CA ILE A 47 -2.96 -9.94 1.71
C ILE A 47 -2.69 -10.92 0.56
N SER A 48 -3.18 -12.15 0.70
CA SER A 48 -3.00 -13.23 -0.27
C SER A 48 -4.21 -13.43 -1.15
N THR A 49 -5.42 -13.39 -0.58
CA THR A 49 -6.67 -13.52 -1.34
C THR A 49 -7.82 -12.81 -0.64
N THR A 50 -8.69 -12.20 -1.44
CA THR A 50 -9.97 -11.59 -1.05
C THR A 50 -11.13 -12.31 -1.74
N ARG A 51 -10.97 -13.61 -2.03
CA ARG A 51 -11.89 -14.37 -2.89
C ARG A 51 -13.28 -14.60 -2.28
N THR A 52 -13.42 -14.45 -0.98
CA THR A 52 -14.70 -14.63 -0.27
C THR A 52 -15.13 -13.27 0.28
N SER A 53 -16.41 -12.92 0.14
CA SER A 53 -16.97 -11.65 0.62
C SER A 53 -16.68 -11.41 2.10
N ASP A 54 -16.57 -12.48 2.89
CA ASP A 54 -16.60 -12.39 4.35
C ASP A 54 -15.22 -12.55 5.00
N LYS A 55 -14.21 -13.00 4.26
CA LYS A 55 -12.89 -13.35 4.83
C LYS A 55 -11.73 -12.86 3.96
N ARG A 56 -10.75 -12.25 4.62
CA ARG A 56 -9.46 -11.83 4.05
C ARG A 56 -8.37 -12.75 4.56
N TYR A 57 -7.60 -13.31 3.64
CA TYR A 57 -6.48 -14.19 3.98
C TYR A 57 -5.16 -13.45 3.82
N TYR A 58 -4.30 -13.63 4.81
CA TYR A 58 -3.01 -13.00 4.96
C TYR A 58 -1.91 -14.05 5.01
N ARG A 59 -0.76 -13.72 4.42
CA ARG A 59 0.45 -14.55 4.40
C ARG A 59 1.63 -13.76 4.94
N CYS A 60 2.54 -14.42 5.64
CA CYS A 60 3.75 -13.77 6.12
C CYS A 60 4.51 -13.06 4.99
N ALA A 61 4.95 -11.83 5.26
CA ALA A 61 5.74 -11.05 4.33
C ALA A 61 7.16 -11.62 4.13
N ASN A 62 7.67 -12.36 5.11
CA ASN A 62 9.02 -12.92 5.09
C ASN A 62 9.13 -14.25 4.32
N LYS A 63 8.07 -14.69 3.63
CA LYS A 63 8.06 -15.95 2.86
C LYS A 63 9.27 -16.11 1.93
N LYS A 64 9.73 -15.03 1.30
CA LYS A 64 10.85 -15.09 0.35
C LYS A 64 12.20 -15.31 1.02
N ASN A 65 12.42 -14.77 2.22
CA ASN A 65 13.72 -14.85 2.88
C ASN A 65 13.80 -16.05 3.82
N SER A 66 12.72 -16.38 4.55
CA SER A 66 12.71 -17.45 5.55
C SER A 66 11.88 -18.68 5.15
N GLY A 67 11.32 -18.70 3.94
CA GLY A 67 10.42 -19.78 3.50
C GLY A 67 9.11 -19.83 4.28
N CYS A 68 8.79 -18.79 5.08
CA CYS A 68 7.66 -18.81 6.00
C CYS A 68 6.31 -19.07 5.32
N LEU A 69 5.58 -20.06 5.83
CA LEU A 69 4.25 -20.44 5.39
C LEU A 69 3.14 -20.00 6.35
N ALA A 70 3.45 -19.11 7.30
CA ALA A 70 2.46 -18.60 8.23
C ALA A 70 1.32 -17.88 7.50
N THR A 71 0.11 -18.17 7.93
CA THR A 71 -1.13 -17.67 7.35
C THR A 71 -2.06 -17.24 8.45
N ALA A 72 -2.77 -16.15 8.20
CA ALA A 72 -3.80 -15.65 9.10
C ALA A 72 -5.06 -15.30 8.31
N VAL A 73 -6.20 -15.26 8.99
CA VAL A 73 -7.49 -14.90 8.42
C VAL A 73 -8.17 -13.84 9.28
N LEU A 74 -8.79 -12.88 8.62
CA LEU A 74 -9.57 -11.81 9.24
C LEU A 74 -10.96 -11.77 8.60
N GLY A 75 -12.00 -11.54 9.41
CA GLY A 75 -13.32 -11.20 8.87
C GLY A 75 -13.27 -9.88 8.09
N GLN A 76 -14.13 -9.71 7.08
CA GLN A 76 -14.11 -8.53 6.21
C GLN A 76 -14.29 -7.20 6.95
N ASN A 77 -15.07 -7.22 8.04
CA ASN A 77 -15.40 -6.07 8.90
C ASN A 77 -14.95 -6.30 10.36
N ALA A 78 -13.99 -7.20 10.58
CA ALA A 78 -13.56 -7.57 11.92
C ALA A 78 -12.28 -6.81 12.31
N SER A 79 -12.19 -6.38 13.57
CA SER A 79 -10.98 -5.71 14.11
C SER A 79 -9.77 -6.65 14.00
N LEU A 80 -8.57 -6.07 13.86
CA LEU A 80 -7.30 -6.81 13.87
C LEU A 80 -7.13 -7.72 15.10
N ASP A 81 -7.80 -7.41 16.21
CA ASP A 81 -7.78 -8.24 17.42
C ASP A 81 -8.43 -9.62 17.20
N SER A 82 -9.36 -9.71 16.24
CA SER A 82 -10.02 -10.96 15.85
C SER A 82 -9.22 -11.79 14.83
N LEU A 83 -7.99 -11.38 14.50
CA LEU A 83 -7.15 -12.08 13.54
C LEU A 83 -6.84 -13.50 14.02
N THR A 84 -7.30 -14.50 13.26
CA THR A 84 -7.03 -15.90 13.58
C THR A 84 -5.78 -16.38 12.84
N ILE A 85 -4.78 -16.88 13.58
CA ILE A 85 -3.58 -17.49 13.01
C ILE A 85 -3.90 -18.93 12.60
N LEU A 86 -3.82 -19.23 11.31
CA LEU A 86 -4.04 -20.59 10.76
C LEU A 86 -2.76 -21.43 10.77
N ARG A 87 -1.60 -20.79 10.55
CA ARG A 87 -0.29 -21.45 10.56
C ARG A 87 0.72 -20.56 11.28
N PRO A 88 1.51 -21.12 12.21
CA PRO A 88 2.50 -20.35 12.97
C PRO A 88 3.70 -19.95 12.09
N HIS A 89 4.45 -18.95 12.57
CA HIS A 89 5.72 -18.54 11.95
C HIS A 89 6.84 -19.51 12.29
N ASN A 90 7.77 -19.67 11.37
CA ASN A 90 8.98 -20.47 11.50
C ASN A 90 10.24 -19.59 11.70
N HIS A 91 10.06 -18.30 11.97
CA HIS A 91 11.15 -17.34 12.13
C HIS A 91 10.83 -16.36 13.27
N PRO A 92 11.86 -15.77 13.91
CA PRO A 92 11.66 -14.73 14.89
C PRO A 92 11.10 -13.45 14.27
N ARG A 93 10.61 -12.55 15.11
CA ARG A 93 10.11 -11.24 14.71
C ARG A 93 11.23 -10.42 14.06
N ASP A 94 10.93 -9.78 12.94
CA ASP A 94 11.88 -8.93 12.21
C ASP A 94 11.60 -7.46 12.54
N LYS A 95 12.34 -6.96 13.55
CA LYS A 95 12.22 -5.57 14.02
C LYS A 95 12.51 -4.56 12.90
N THR A 96 13.42 -4.87 11.99
CA THR A 96 13.81 -3.99 10.89
C THR A 96 12.66 -3.80 9.90
N MET A 97 11.96 -4.88 9.56
CA MET A 97 10.80 -4.83 8.67
C MET A 97 9.60 -4.11 9.30
N GLU A 98 9.39 -4.31 10.60
CA GLU A 98 8.36 -3.62 11.38
C GLU A 98 8.63 -2.11 11.45
N MET A 99 9.84 -1.71 11.86
CA MET A 99 10.26 -0.30 11.91
C MET A 99 10.10 0.39 10.55
N LYS A 100 10.56 -0.27 9.48
CA LYS A 100 10.40 0.23 8.12
C LYS A 100 8.94 0.47 7.75
N TYR A 101 8.07 -0.48 8.09
CA TYR A 101 6.65 -0.37 7.78
C TYR A 101 6.01 0.80 8.55
N ASN A 102 6.25 0.88 9.85
CA ASN A 102 5.68 1.92 10.72
C ASN A 102 6.16 3.33 10.31
N PHE A 103 7.43 3.46 9.93
CA PHE A 103 7.96 4.74 9.45
C PHE A 103 7.35 5.15 8.09
N GLU A 104 7.22 4.22 7.14
CA GLU A 104 6.55 4.50 5.86
C GLU A 104 5.07 4.86 6.04
N MET A 105 4.42 4.25 7.05
CA MET A 105 3.05 4.52 7.46
C MET A 105 2.88 5.96 7.96
N GLU A 106 3.68 6.34 8.95
CA GLU A 106 3.67 7.68 9.53
C GLU A 106 4.02 8.76 8.51
N LEU A 107 5.05 8.53 7.68
CA LEU A 107 5.39 9.42 6.57
C LEU A 107 4.20 9.65 5.64
N THR A 108 3.48 8.58 5.29
CA THR A 108 2.34 8.69 4.39
C THR A 108 1.20 9.46 5.03
N LYS A 109 0.93 9.22 6.32
CA LYS A 109 -0.08 9.94 7.10
C LYS A 109 0.26 11.43 7.19
N ALA A 110 1.50 11.76 7.56
CA ALA A 110 1.97 13.14 7.65
C ALA A 110 1.94 13.86 6.30
N VAL A 111 2.33 13.19 5.21
CA VAL A 111 2.30 13.76 3.85
C VAL A 111 0.89 14.04 3.35
N LYS A 112 -0.10 13.22 3.75
CA LYS A 112 -1.51 13.43 3.44
C LYS A 112 -2.12 14.56 4.26
N ASN A 113 -1.77 14.64 5.54
CA ASN A 113 -2.40 15.58 6.48
C ASN A 113 -1.72 16.95 6.52
N SER A 114 -0.53 17.09 5.91
CA SER A 114 0.24 18.33 5.93
C SER A 114 0.55 18.86 4.53
N ASN A 115 0.47 20.18 4.40
CA ASN A 115 0.88 20.93 3.21
C ASN A 115 2.38 21.25 3.19
N ALA A 116 3.14 20.90 4.23
CA ALA A 116 4.58 21.13 4.29
C ALA A 116 5.33 20.42 3.16
N SER A 117 6.58 20.82 2.92
CA SER A 117 7.44 20.15 1.95
C SER A 117 7.65 18.68 2.37
N ILE A 118 7.62 17.75 1.41
CA ILE A 118 7.83 16.32 1.69
C ILE A 118 9.19 16.09 2.37
N LYS A 119 10.19 16.88 1.98
CA LYS A 119 11.53 16.88 2.55
C LYS A 119 11.50 17.25 4.04
N ASN A 120 10.79 18.31 4.42
CA ASN A 120 10.70 18.74 5.82
C ASN A 120 9.91 17.73 6.66
N ILE A 121 8.83 17.17 6.11
CA ILE A 121 8.06 16.10 6.79
C ILE A 121 8.96 14.90 7.07
N TYR A 122 9.80 14.52 6.10
CA TYR A 122 10.75 13.42 6.30
C TYR A 122 11.74 13.72 7.41
N TYR A 123 12.40 14.88 7.40
CA TYR A 123 13.41 15.19 8.42
C TYR A 123 12.82 15.31 9.82
N ALA A 124 11.64 15.91 9.97
CA ALA A 124 10.96 15.97 11.26
C ALA A 124 10.67 14.56 11.81
N LEU A 125 10.24 13.62 10.96
CA LEU A 125 10.05 12.22 11.39
C LEU A 125 11.38 11.49 11.63
N ALA A 126 12.42 11.80 10.86
CA ALA A 126 13.75 11.22 11.03
C ALA A 126 14.43 11.67 12.33
N GLU A 127 14.14 12.88 12.82
CA GLU A 127 14.59 13.35 14.14
C GLU A 127 13.97 12.54 15.28
N ILE A 128 12.69 12.16 15.13
CA ILE A 128 11.97 11.35 16.13
C ILE A 128 12.39 9.87 16.04
N GLN A 129 12.59 9.36 14.82
CA GLN A 129 12.88 7.94 14.56
C GLN A 129 14.15 7.77 13.69
N PRO A 130 15.35 8.02 14.25
CA PRO A 130 16.59 8.02 13.48
C PRO A 130 16.96 6.63 12.94
N GLU A 131 16.71 5.56 13.71
CA GLU A 131 16.98 4.18 13.27
C GLU A 131 16.11 3.78 12.07
N ALA A 132 14.84 4.19 12.05
CA ALA A 132 13.95 3.93 10.93
C ALA A 132 14.33 4.74 9.69
N ALA A 133 14.79 5.98 9.87
CA ALA A 133 15.30 6.82 8.78
C ALA A 133 16.56 6.25 8.13
N ARG A 134 17.44 5.58 8.89
CA ARG A 134 18.59 4.85 8.33
C ARG A 134 18.15 3.71 7.40
N ILE A 135 17.08 3.00 7.76
CA ILE A 135 16.52 1.89 6.96
C ILE A 135 15.76 2.41 5.72
N VAL A 136 15.13 3.58 5.84
CA VAL A 136 14.34 4.21 4.77
C VAL A 136 14.95 5.58 4.45
N PRO A 137 16.08 5.62 3.72
CA PRO A 137 16.75 6.87 3.41
C PRO A 137 15.91 7.74 2.48
N TYR A 138 16.08 9.04 2.59
CA TYR A 138 15.43 9.99 1.69
C TYR A 138 16.10 9.95 0.31
N ASP A 139 15.43 9.35 -0.66
CA ASP A 139 15.86 9.29 -2.05
C ASP A 139 14.77 9.81 -3.01
N GLN A 140 15.14 9.92 -4.28
CA GLN A 140 14.22 10.39 -5.33
C GLN A 140 13.00 9.45 -5.48
N ASN A 141 13.17 8.15 -5.23
CA ASN A 141 12.09 7.17 -5.32
C ASN A 141 11.05 7.35 -4.21
N LEU A 142 11.51 7.55 -2.98
CA LEU A 142 10.70 7.84 -1.81
C LEU A 142 9.92 9.13 -2.04
N TYR A 143 10.60 10.20 -2.46
CA TYR A 143 9.96 11.47 -2.79
C TYR A 143 8.86 11.31 -3.84
N ASN A 144 9.15 10.67 -4.97
CA ASN A 144 8.17 10.44 -6.04
C ASN A 144 7.00 9.56 -5.58
N ARG A 145 7.25 8.59 -4.69
CA ARG A 145 6.21 7.75 -4.09
C ARG A 145 5.30 8.56 -3.16
N LEU A 146 5.86 9.39 -2.29
CA LEU A 146 5.12 10.25 -1.35
C LEU A 146 4.34 11.34 -2.09
N LYS A 147 4.93 11.98 -3.11
CA LYS A 147 4.26 12.96 -3.97
C LYS A 147 3.00 12.40 -4.62
N ARG A 148 3.08 11.17 -5.15
CA ARG A 148 1.91 10.46 -5.71
C ARG A 148 0.84 10.17 -4.65
N ARG A 149 1.25 9.84 -3.42
CA ARG A 149 0.32 9.55 -2.30
C ARG A 149 -0.40 10.79 -1.80
N ARG A 150 0.23 11.97 -1.81
CA ARG A 150 -0.41 13.25 -1.47
C ARG A 150 -1.57 13.59 -2.41
N ILE A 151 -1.41 13.31 -3.70
CA ILE A 151 -2.40 13.64 -4.75
C ILE A 151 -3.51 12.58 -4.82
N SER A 152 -3.25 11.36 -4.32
CA SER A 152 -4.21 10.27 -4.40
C SER A 152 -5.23 10.35 -3.26
N SER A 153 -6.50 10.54 -3.62
CA SER A 153 -7.67 10.38 -2.75
C SER A 153 -7.96 8.91 -2.37
N HIS A 154 -7.08 7.97 -2.73
CA HIS A 154 -7.26 6.56 -2.39
C HIS A 154 -6.66 6.29 -1.01
N ASP A 155 -7.53 5.95 -0.06
CA ASP A 155 -7.10 5.53 1.26
C ASP A 155 -6.48 4.15 1.22
N MET A 156 -5.25 4.11 1.73
CA MET A 156 -4.51 2.88 2.00
C MET A 156 -5.04 2.18 3.26
N PHE A 157 -6.04 2.75 3.92
CA PHE A 157 -6.64 2.26 5.16
C PHE A 157 -8.15 2.30 5.06
N GLY A 158 -8.79 1.16 5.35
CA GLY A 158 -10.07 1.23 6.04
C GLY A 158 -9.70 1.67 7.45
N GLU A 159 -10.11 2.88 7.81
CA GLU A 159 -10.12 3.32 9.19
C GLU A 159 -11.23 2.55 9.90
N ASP A 160 -10.90 1.36 10.40
CA ASP A 160 -11.67 0.69 11.44
C ASP A 160 -10.79 0.69 12.70
N TYR A 161 -10.52 1.89 13.22
CA TYR A 161 -10.09 2.08 14.61
C TYR A 161 -11.25 2.76 15.34
N ALA A 162 -12.18 1.94 15.84
CA ALA A 162 -13.14 2.28 16.87
C ALA A 162 -13.50 0.99 17.61
#